data_AF-A0A4Y8CBK6-F1
#
_entry.id   AF-A0A4Y8CBK6-F1
#
_cell.length_a   1.000
_cell.length_b   1.000
_cell.length_c   1.000
_cell.angle_alpha   90.00
_cell.angle_beta   90.00
_cell.angle_gamma   90.00
#
_symmetry.space_group_name_H-M   'P 1'
#
loop_
_entity.id
_entity.type
_entity.pdbx_description
1 polymer ?
#
loop_
_entity_poly.entity_id
_entity_poly.type
_entity_poly.pdbx_seq_one_letter_code
_entity_poly.pdbx_strand_id
1 'polypeptide(L)'
;ESDKALANILLTLMRNSIIETHTFLVSFVGKSNYFGVFGIYVYLIFIAFLAFLSLKIRKKNISKKQILDINYRKNEAKTSLINRYFSSVFISCVISFCIILYFFMVSSKPLTIDEPKEILPDKNGKFIFDIALLRDNKLHRFAYISAEG
;
A
#
# COMPACT_ATOMS: atom_id res chain seq x y z
N GLU A 1 14.61 -6.43 6.05
CA GLU A 1 15.64 -5.38 6.24
C GLU A 1 16.89 -5.62 5.42
N SER A 2 17.38 -6.87 5.34
CA SER A 2 18.51 -7.25 4.47
C SER A 2 18.38 -6.76 3.02
N ASP A 3 17.22 -6.91 2.38
CA ASP A 3 17.01 -6.47 0.98
C ASP A 3 17.11 -4.94 0.79
N LYS A 4 16.66 -4.17 1.78
CA LYS A 4 16.78 -2.70 1.77
C LYS A 4 18.22 -2.27 2.00
N ALA A 5 18.95 -2.96 2.88
CA ALA A 5 20.37 -2.72 3.11
C ALA A 5 21.19 -3.02 1.85
N LEU A 6 20.93 -4.14 1.17
CA LEU A 6 21.57 -4.48 -0.10
C LEU A 6 21.24 -3.47 -1.20
N ALA A 7 19.99 -3.05 -1.34
CA ALA A 7 19.59 -2.02 -2.30
C ALA A 7 20.30 -0.68 -2.03
N ASN A 8 20.42 -0.26 -0.77
CA ASN A 8 21.10 0.97 -0.39
C ASN A 8 22.62 0.91 -0.58
N ILE A 9 23.24 -0.25 -0.32
CA ILE A 9 24.66 -0.48 -0.61
C ILE A 9 24.89 -0.39 -2.13
N LEU A 10 24.04 -1.02 -2.94
CA LEU A 10 24.15 -0.96 -4.39
C LEU A 10 23.94 0.46 -4.93
N LEU A 11 22.97 1.21 -4.38
CA LEU A 11 22.76 2.63 -4.71
C LEU A 11 23.98 3.49 -4.37
N THR A 12 24.63 3.21 -3.24
CA THR A 12 25.82 3.95 -2.81
C THR A 12 27.02 3.66 -3.70
N LEU A 13 27.19 2.40 -4.13
CA LEU A 13 28.23 1.99 -5.08
C LEU A 13 28.02 2.58 -6.47
N MET A 14 26.77 2.64 -6.95
CA MET A 14 26.43 3.33 -8.20
C MET A 14 26.65 4.85 -8.11
N ARG A 15 26.31 5.48 -6.97
CA ARG A 15 26.52 6.92 -6.73
C ARG A 15 28.01 7.30 -6.71
N ASN A 16 28.87 6.40 -6.25
CA ASN A 16 30.31 6.59 -6.20
C ASN A 16 31.03 6.18 -7.50
N SER A 17 30.29 5.89 -8.58
CA SER A 17 30.85 5.54 -9.91
C SER A 17 31.70 4.26 -9.93
N ILE A 18 31.57 3.39 -8.91
CA ILE A 18 32.33 2.13 -8.80
C ILE A 18 31.72 1.05 -9.72
N ILE A 19 30.45 1.19 -10.08
CA ILE A 19 29.70 0.29 -10.97
C ILE A 19 29.10 1.12 -12.10
N GLU A 20 29.32 0.69 -13.36
CA GLU A 20 28.72 1.36 -14.53
C GLU A 20 27.19 1.34 -14.45
N THR A 21 26.60 2.52 -14.61
CA THR A 21 25.18 2.76 -14.40
C THR A 21 24.39 2.30 -15.63
N HIS A 22 24.16 1.00 -15.75
CA HIS A 22 23.24 0.48 -16.77
C HIS A 22 21.79 0.71 -16.34
N THR A 23 20.95 1.16 -17.27
CA THR A 23 19.50 1.41 -17.06
C THR A 23 18.79 0.22 -16.41
N PHE A 24 19.24 -1.00 -16.70
CA PHE A 24 18.72 -2.24 -16.12
C PHE A 24 19.02 -2.38 -14.62
N LEU A 25 20.22 -2.05 -14.18
CA LEU A 25 20.66 -2.14 -12.78
C LEU A 25 19.94 -1.13 -11.89
N VAL A 26 19.78 0.11 -12.37
CA VAL A 26 19.02 1.15 -11.64
C VAL A 26 17.55 0.77 -11.53
N SER A 27 16.95 0.23 -12.60
CA SER A 27 15.56 -0.24 -12.58
C SER A 27 15.38 -1.46 -11.65
N PHE A 28 16.35 -2.38 -11.63
CA PHE A 28 16.34 -3.54 -10.75
C PHE A 28 16.43 -3.14 -9.27
N VAL A 29 17.34 -2.22 -8.94
CA VAL A 29 17.52 -1.72 -7.56
C VAL A 29 16.29 -0.93 -7.09
N GLY A 30 15.72 -0.10 -7.98
CA GLY A 30 14.45 0.57 -7.72
C GLY A 30 13.35 -0.43 -7.41
N LYS A 31 13.18 -1.48 -8.23
CA LYS A 31 12.18 -2.53 -8.01
C LYS A 31 12.47 -3.38 -6.76
N SER A 32 13.74 -3.64 -6.45
CA SER A 32 14.17 -4.39 -5.27
C SER A 32 13.77 -3.70 -3.97
N ASN A 33 13.76 -2.37 -3.93
CA ASN A 33 13.32 -1.61 -2.75
C ASN A 33 11.81 -1.80 -2.47
N TYR A 34 11.01 -2.04 -3.52
CA TYR A 34 9.58 -2.31 -3.43
C TYR A 34 9.23 -3.80 -3.33
N PHE A 35 10.19 -4.70 -3.53
CA PHE A 35 9.97 -6.16 -3.53
C PHE A 35 9.45 -6.68 -2.17
N GLY A 36 9.87 -6.05 -1.07
CA GLY A 36 9.34 -6.38 0.26
C GLY A 36 7.84 -6.11 0.41
N VAL A 37 7.29 -5.12 -0.30
CA VAL A 37 5.86 -4.81 -0.31
C VAL A 37 5.10 -5.84 -1.15
N PHE A 38 5.69 -6.32 -2.24
CA PHE A 38 5.12 -7.40 -3.06
C PHE A 38 4.89 -8.68 -2.26
N GLY A 39 5.81 -9.02 -1.34
CA GLY A 39 5.68 -10.18 -0.47
C GLY A 39 4.38 -10.19 0.34
N ILE A 40 3.94 -9.03 0.84
CA ILE A 40 2.70 -8.92 1.63
C ILE A 40 1.47 -9.33 0.81
N TYR A 41 1.41 -8.93 -0.46
CA TYR A 41 0.32 -9.32 -1.35
C TYR A 41 0.33 -10.82 -1.65
N VAL A 42 1.51 -11.41 -1.86
CA VAL A 42 1.66 -12.86 -2.06
C VAL A 42 1.17 -13.64 -0.83
N TYR A 43 1.54 -13.19 0.38
CA TYR A 43 1.05 -13.80 1.62
C TYR A 43 -0.46 -13.67 1.78
N LEU A 44 -1.05 -12.51 1.47
CA LEU A 44 -2.50 -12.33 1.53
C LEU A 44 -3.25 -13.26 0.56
N ILE A 45 -2.75 -13.39 -0.67
CA ILE A 45 -3.32 -14.33 -1.65
C ILE A 45 -3.20 -15.77 -1.16
N PHE A 46 -2.05 -16.14 -0.58
CA PHE A 46 -1.83 -17.48 -0.04
C PHE A 46 -2.77 -17.80 1.13
N ILE A 47 -2.96 -16.86 2.07
CA ILE A 47 -3.90 -17.02 3.18
C ILE A 47 -5.34 -17.13 2.67
N ALA A 48 -5.74 -16.30 1.70
CA ALA A 48 -7.06 -16.38 1.08
C ALA A 48 -7.26 -17.74 0.40
N PHE A 49 -6.25 -18.24 -0.32
CA PHE A 49 -6.28 -19.56 -0.94
C PHE A 49 -6.46 -20.69 0.09
N LEU A 50 -5.71 -20.65 1.20
CA LEU A 50 -5.87 -21.60 2.31
C LEU A 50 -7.27 -21.53 2.94
N ALA A 51 -7.82 -20.33 3.10
CA ALA A 51 -9.18 -20.13 3.58
C ALA A 51 -10.18 -20.79 2.63
N PHE A 52 -10.07 -20.60 1.32
CA PHE A 52 -10.92 -21.29 0.34
C PHE A 52 -10.75 -22.81 0.38
N LEU A 53 -9.53 -23.32 0.58
CA LEU A 53 -9.29 -24.76 0.71
C LEU A 53 -10.02 -25.35 1.93
N SER A 54 -10.14 -24.59 3.02
CA SER A 54 -10.88 -25.01 4.22
C SER A 54 -12.36 -25.32 3.94
N LEU A 55 -12.98 -24.63 2.98
CA LEU A 55 -14.37 -24.88 2.58
C LEU A 55 -14.54 -26.23 1.88
N LYS A 56 -13.47 -26.77 1.26
CA LYS A 56 -13.50 -28.09 0.60
C LYS A 56 -13.63 -29.23 1.62
N ILE A 57 -13.25 -29.01 2.87
CA ILE A 57 -13.33 -29.99 3.98
C ILE A 57 -14.78 -30.15 4.48
N ARG A 58 -15.68 -29.22 4.13
CA ARG A 58 -17.10 -29.27 4.49
C ARG A 58 -17.77 -30.49 3.87
N LYS A 59 -18.45 -31.31 4.69
CA LYS A 59 -19.36 -32.34 4.19
C LYS A 59 -20.61 -31.69 3.58
N LYS A 60 -20.87 -31.96 2.30
CA LYS A 60 -22.09 -31.56 1.58
C LYS A 60 -23.14 -32.69 1.68
N ASN A 61 -24.42 -32.35 1.63
CA ASN A 61 -25.58 -33.27 1.63
C ASN A 61 -25.70 -34.18 2.87
N ILE A 62 -25.95 -33.57 4.03
CA ILE A 62 -26.31 -34.33 5.23
C ILE A 62 -27.83 -34.43 5.27
N SER A 63 -28.36 -35.62 4.98
CA SER A 63 -29.78 -35.93 5.15
C SER A 63 -30.07 -36.32 6.59
N LYS A 64 -31.16 -35.81 7.16
CA LYS A 64 -31.61 -36.12 8.51
C LYS A 64 -32.30 -37.49 8.47
N LYS A 65 -31.65 -38.52 9.01
CA LYS A 65 -32.20 -39.89 8.98
C LYS A 65 -33.27 -40.15 10.06
N GLN A 66 -33.24 -39.39 11.17
CA GLN A 66 -34.12 -39.59 12.33
C GLN A 66 -34.33 -38.28 13.14
N ILE A 67 -35.43 -38.20 13.90
CA ILE A 67 -35.64 -37.21 14.97
C ILE A 67 -34.57 -37.38 16.06
N LEU A 68 -33.79 -36.32 16.32
CA LEU A 68 -32.63 -36.27 17.22
C LEU A 68 -31.37 -37.04 16.76
N ASP A 69 -31.07 -37.06 15.46
CA ASP A 69 -29.80 -37.60 14.96
C ASP A 69 -28.57 -36.79 15.47
N ILE A 70 -27.79 -37.41 16.36
CA ILE A 70 -26.57 -36.83 16.96
C ILE A 70 -25.48 -36.61 15.89
N ASN A 71 -25.38 -37.50 14.91
CA ASN A 71 -24.36 -37.40 13.86
C ASN A 71 -24.64 -36.23 12.92
N TYR A 72 -25.92 -35.93 12.65
CA TYR A 72 -26.34 -34.74 11.92
C TYR A 72 -25.90 -33.47 12.65
N ARG A 73 -26.23 -33.33 13.94
CA ARG A 73 -25.89 -32.14 14.75
C ARG A 73 -24.38 -31.94 14.89
N LYS A 74 -23.60 -33.02 15.06
CA LYS A 74 -22.14 -32.95 15.15
C LYS A 74 -21.51 -32.44 13.85
N ASN A 75 -22.01 -32.90 12.70
CA ASN A 75 -21.49 -32.45 11.40
C ASN A 75 -21.99 -31.04 11.02
N GLU A 76 -23.20 -30.66 11.43
CA GLU A 76 -23.70 -29.29 11.31
C GLU A 76 -22.85 -28.32 12.13
N ALA A 77 -22.53 -28.66 13.39
CA ALA A 77 -21.64 -27.87 14.23
C ALA A 77 -20.23 -27.72 13.62
N LYS A 78 -19.65 -28.80 13.10
CA LYS A 78 -18.36 -28.75 12.38
C LYS A 78 -18.42 -27.83 11.16
N THR A 79 -19.50 -27.92 10.38
CA THR A 79 -19.71 -27.08 9.20
C THR A 79 -19.87 -25.60 9.56
N SER A 80 -20.65 -25.31 10.62
CA SER A 80 -20.82 -23.95 11.14
C SER A 80 -19.51 -23.37 11.65
N LEU A 81 -18.70 -24.17 12.34
CA LEU A 81 -17.37 -23.78 12.79
C LEU A 81 -16.45 -23.45 11.61
N ILE A 82 -16.37 -24.32 10.61
CA ILE A 82 -15.58 -24.07 9.38
C ILE A 82 -16.02 -22.77 8.71
N ASN A 83 -17.33 -22.55 8.54
CA ASN A 83 -17.85 -21.34 7.92
C ASN A 83 -17.51 -20.08 8.74
N ARG A 84 -17.57 -20.12 10.07
CA ARG A 84 -17.19 -18.99 10.93
C ARG A 84 -15.72 -18.64 10.80
N TYR A 85 -14.84 -19.65 10.84
CA TYR A 85 -13.40 -19.43 10.64
C TYR A 85 -13.10 -18.90 9.25
N PHE A 86 -13.71 -19.47 8.21
CA PHE A 86 -13.60 -18.97 6.84
C PHE A 86 -14.00 -17.50 6.74
N SER A 87 -15.19 -17.13 7.22
CA SER A 87 -15.68 -15.75 7.14
C SER A 87 -14.77 -14.79 7.92
N SER A 88 -14.30 -15.17 9.10
CA SER A 88 -13.39 -14.36 9.90
C SER A 88 -12.06 -14.10 9.18
N VAL A 89 -11.41 -15.15 8.68
CA VAL A 89 -10.14 -15.05 7.95
C VAL A 89 -10.30 -14.25 6.66
N PHE A 90 -11.39 -14.49 5.93
CA PHE A 90 -11.68 -13.78 4.69
C PHE A 90 -11.90 -12.28 4.92
N ILE A 91 -12.72 -11.91 5.90
CA ILE A 91 -12.94 -10.50 6.27
C ILE A 91 -11.63 -9.83 6.70
N SER A 92 -10.82 -10.52 7.52
CA SER A 92 -9.51 -10.00 7.92
C SER A 92 -8.59 -9.75 6.72
N CYS A 93 -8.53 -10.67 5.74
CA CYS A 93 -7.75 -10.48 4.52
C CYS A 93 -8.22 -9.26 3.72
N VAL A 94 -9.55 -9.07 3.58
CA VAL A 94 -10.12 -7.92 2.86
C VAL A 94 -9.76 -6.61 3.55
N ILE A 95 -9.91 -6.53 4.87
CA ILE A 95 -9.56 -5.33 5.64
C ILE A 95 -8.06 -5.02 5.50
N SER A 96 -7.19 -6.02 5.67
CA SER A 96 -5.75 -5.83 5.50
C SER A 96 -5.39 -5.35 4.09
N PHE A 97 -6.01 -5.92 3.06
CA PHE A 97 -5.80 -5.49 1.68
C PHE A 97 -6.21 -4.02 1.47
N CYS A 98 -7.38 -3.61 1.98
CA CYS A 98 -7.85 -2.22 1.91
C CYS A 98 -6.89 -1.24 2.60
N ILE A 99 -6.36 -1.60 3.77
CA ILE A 99 -5.40 -0.76 4.50
C ILE A 99 -4.13 -0.58 3.69
N ILE A 100 -3.57 -1.67 3.14
CA ILE A 100 -2.34 -1.60 2.34
C ILE A 100 -2.58 -0.75 1.08
N LEU A 101 -3.70 -0.97 0.40
CA LEU A 101 -4.08 -0.18 -0.77
C LEU A 101 -4.20 1.31 -0.45
N TYR A 102 -4.81 1.65 0.69
CA TYR A 102 -4.93 3.03 1.16
C TYR A 102 -3.54 3.67 1.38
N PHE A 103 -2.64 2.99 2.07
CA PHE A 103 -1.27 3.50 2.27
C PHE A 103 -0.53 3.69 0.95
N PHE A 104 -0.72 2.77 0.00
CA PHE A 104 -0.04 2.84 -1.29
C PHE A 104 -0.61 3.94 -2.20
N MET A 105 -1.93 4.12 -2.25
CA MET A 105 -2.55 5.11 -3.14
C MET A 105 -2.63 6.51 -2.55
N VAL A 106 -2.95 6.62 -1.26
CA VAL A 106 -3.30 7.90 -0.63
C VAL A 106 -2.11 8.47 0.13
N SER A 107 -1.52 7.68 1.04
CA SER A 107 -0.43 8.15 1.91
C SER A 107 0.89 8.32 1.15
N SER A 108 1.14 7.46 0.16
CA SER A 108 2.38 7.49 -0.63
C SER A 108 2.30 8.44 -1.84
N LYS A 109 1.18 9.17 -2.02
CA LYS A 109 1.05 10.10 -3.14
C LYS A 109 2.05 11.23 -2.95
N PRO A 110 2.93 11.51 -3.93
CA PRO A 110 3.85 12.62 -3.83
C PRO A 110 3.05 13.92 -3.68
N LEU A 111 3.53 14.80 -2.81
CA LEU A 111 3.00 16.16 -2.68
C LEU A 111 3.06 16.81 -4.06
N THR A 112 1.89 17.16 -4.60
CA THR A 112 1.80 17.89 -5.86
C THR A 112 2.25 19.31 -5.59
N ILE A 113 3.41 19.68 -6.14
CA ILE A 113 3.88 21.06 -6.13
C ILE A 113 3.07 21.78 -7.21
N ASP A 114 2.22 22.71 -6.80
CA ASP A 114 1.50 23.57 -7.72
C ASP A 114 2.49 24.44 -8.50
N GLU A 115 2.17 24.76 -9.76
CA GLU A 115 3.04 25.59 -10.60
C GLU A 115 3.32 26.95 -9.93
N PRO A 116 4.56 27.45 -10.03
CA PRO A 116 4.94 28.69 -9.37
C PRO A 116 4.12 29.86 -9.93
N LYS A 117 3.42 30.55 -9.04
CA LYS A 117 2.72 31.78 -9.39
C LYS A 117 3.67 32.96 -9.25
N GLU A 118 4.07 33.54 -10.37
CA GLU A 118 4.88 34.75 -10.38
C GLU A 118 4.06 35.95 -9.89
N ILE A 119 4.62 36.69 -8.93
CA ILE A 119 4.05 37.93 -8.41
C ILE A 119 5.05 39.04 -8.73
N LEU A 120 4.68 39.91 -9.67
CA LEU A 120 5.49 41.09 -10.01
C LEU A 120 5.28 42.20 -8.97
N PRO A 121 6.31 43.02 -8.68
CA PRO A 121 6.15 44.15 -7.79
C PRO A 121 5.20 45.19 -8.39
N ASP A 122 4.37 45.79 -7.53
CA ASP A 122 3.53 46.94 -7.91
C ASP A 122 4.42 48.17 -8.21
N LYS A 123 3.84 49.23 -8.80
CA LYS A 123 4.54 50.48 -9.18
C LYS A 123 5.33 51.13 -8.03
N ASN A 124 5.03 50.78 -6.79
CA ASN A 124 5.69 51.23 -5.57
C ASN A 124 6.77 50.26 -5.03
N GLY A 125 7.15 49.23 -5.80
CA GLY A 125 8.17 48.24 -5.41
C GLY A 125 7.71 47.24 -4.33
N LYS A 126 6.40 47.10 -4.10
CA LYS A 126 5.84 46.20 -3.08
C LYS A 126 5.23 44.96 -3.73
N PHE A 127 5.45 43.79 -3.12
CA PHE A 127 4.76 42.56 -3.48
C PHE A 127 3.44 42.48 -2.70
N ILE A 128 2.32 42.46 -3.42
CA ILE A 128 0.98 42.36 -2.84
C ILE A 128 0.41 41.01 -3.24
N PHE A 129 0.03 40.20 -2.26
CA PHE A 129 -0.68 38.94 -2.48
C PHE A 129 -1.85 38.81 -1.52
N ASP A 130 -2.88 38.10 -1.96
CA ASP A 130 -4.08 37.89 -1.17
C ASP A 130 -3.83 36.89 -0.03
N ILE A 131 -4.15 37.29 1.20
CA ILE A 131 -4.02 36.43 2.38
C ILE A 131 -4.96 35.21 2.32
N ALA A 132 -6.01 35.26 1.50
CA ALA A 132 -6.88 34.13 1.25
C ALA A 132 -6.13 32.92 0.65
N LEU A 133 -5.03 33.17 -0.08
CA LEU A 133 -4.16 32.11 -0.61
C LEU A 133 -3.45 31.32 0.49
N LEU A 134 -3.17 31.93 1.63
CA LEU A 134 -2.47 31.31 2.77
C LEU A 134 -3.42 30.56 3.72
N ARG A 135 -4.73 30.64 3.48
CA ARG A 135 -5.76 30.07 4.36
C ARG A 135 -6.13 28.64 3.99
N ASP A 136 -5.65 28.11 2.88
CA ASP A 136 -5.64 26.67 2.70
C ASP A 136 -4.57 26.10 3.65
N ASN A 137 -4.86 25.01 4.34
CA ASN A 137 -3.98 24.46 5.39
C ASN A 137 -2.76 23.74 4.77
N LYS A 138 -2.19 24.33 3.72
CA LYS A 138 -1.10 23.81 2.88
C LYS A 138 0.18 24.60 3.13
N LEU A 139 1.30 23.97 2.76
CA LEU A 139 2.61 24.58 2.86
C LEU A 139 2.88 25.43 1.61
N HIS A 140 2.96 26.75 1.79
CA HIS A 140 3.37 27.68 0.74
C HIS A 140 4.86 27.99 0.85
N ARG A 141 5.57 27.96 -0.27
CA ARG A 141 6.98 28.37 -0.34
C ARG A 141 7.09 29.59 -1.26
N PHE A 142 7.59 30.69 -0.72
CA PHE A 142 7.90 31.90 -1.47
C PHE A 142 9.39 31.96 -1.75
N ALA A 143 9.76 32.26 -2.99
CA ALA A 143 11.13 32.52 -3.40
C ALA A 143 11.17 33.92 -4.04
N TYR A 144 12.13 34.74 -3.60
CA TYR A 144 12.43 36.02 -4.23
C TYR A 144 13.53 35.79 -5.26
N ILE A 145 13.26 36.13 -6.51
CA ILE A 145 14.23 36.02 -7.61
C ILE A 145 14.59 37.45 -8.02
N SER A 146 15.88 37.80 -7.95
CA SER A 146 16.39 39.07 -8.45
C SER A 146 16.89 38.89 -9.90
N ALA A 147 17.17 39.99 -10.60
CA ALA A 147 17.75 39.93 -11.95
C ALA A 147 19.13 39.23 -12.00
N GLU A 148 19.76 38.97 -10.85
CA GLU A 148 21.06 38.31 -10.74
C GLU A 148 20.97 36.80 -10.52
N GLY A 149 19.76 36.25 -10.31
CA GLY A 149 19.51 34.82 -10.07
C GLY A 149 19.24 34.48 -8.62
#